data_AF-D7CUI9-F1
#
_entry.id   AF-D7CUI9-F1
#
_cell.length_a   1.000
_cell.length_b   1.000
_cell.length_c   1.000
_cell.angle_alpha   90.00
_cell.angle_beta   90.00
_cell.angle_gamma   90.00
#
_symmetry.space_group_name_H-M   'P 1'
#
loop_
_entity.id
_entity.type
_entity.pdbx_description
1 polymer ?
#
loop_
_entity_poly.entity_id
_entity_poly.type
_entity_poly.pdbx_seq_one_letter_code
_entity_poly.pdbx_strand_id
1 'polypeptide(L)'
;MQHPKGTLIERCKQLRLGAPSFNTRNLGPDHEPRFESEVLIQGEVYGRGEAGTKRDAERRASEEALEALEALAARTGAAASHRAQDQGGAGDEPFTGPWPIFPEVLAASLTVAGSRVNPTLMGETAILEVQALALQLYKGTLEALGEVMEIEEEVGR
;
A
#
# COMPACT_ATOMS: atom_id res chain seq x y z
N MET A 1 -28.05 11.53 -2.62
CA MET A 1 -27.33 10.97 -1.46
C MET A 1 -26.13 10.24 -2.00
N GLN A 2 -24.91 10.69 -1.72
CA GLN A 2 -23.72 9.93 -2.11
C GLN A 2 -23.69 8.64 -1.29
N HIS A 3 -23.50 7.51 -1.97
CA HIS A 3 -23.40 6.20 -1.34
C HIS A 3 -21.91 5.89 -1.13
N PRO A 4 -21.31 6.19 0.04
CA PRO A 4 -19.85 6.12 0.21
C PRO A 4 -19.29 4.71 -0.05
N LYS A 5 -20.05 3.67 0.27
CA LYS A 5 -19.73 2.28 -0.11
C LYS A 5 -19.58 2.09 -1.63
N GLY A 6 -20.50 2.66 -2.41
CA GLY A 6 -20.46 2.60 -3.88
C GLY A 6 -19.29 3.41 -4.44
N THR A 7 -19.07 4.60 -3.92
CA THR A 7 -17.91 5.45 -4.27
C THR A 7 -16.59 4.74 -3.98
N LEU A 8 -16.48 4.07 -2.83
CA LEU A 8 -15.29 3.32 -2.44
C LEU A 8 -15.01 2.15 -3.39
N ILE A 9 -16.04 1.37 -3.74
CA ILE A 9 -15.91 0.28 -4.71
C ILE A 9 -15.43 0.81 -6.06
N GLU A 10 -16.02 1.90 -6.54
CA GLU A 10 -15.62 2.51 -7.81
C GLU A 10 -14.17 3.02 -7.75
N ARG A 11 -13.76 3.64 -6.64
CA ARG A 11 -12.37 4.07 -6.46
C ARG A 11 -11.39 2.90 -6.44
N CYS A 12 -11.71 1.81 -5.74
CA CYS A 12 -10.85 0.63 -5.73
C CYS A 12 -10.68 0.03 -7.12
N LYS A 13 -11.75 0.03 -7.94
CA LYS A 13 -11.69 -0.40 -9.34
C LYS A 13 -10.79 0.51 -10.19
N GLN A 14 -10.95 1.83 -10.09
CA GLN A 14 -10.14 2.81 -10.82
C GLN A 14 -8.65 2.67 -10.50
N LEU A 15 -8.34 2.40 -9.23
CA LEU A 15 -6.97 2.20 -8.74
C LEU A 15 -6.45 0.77 -8.93
N ARG A 16 -7.25 -0.13 -9.51
CA ARG A 16 -6.94 -1.57 -9.68
C ARG A 16 -6.55 -2.28 -8.39
N LEU A 17 -7.11 -1.87 -7.25
CA LEU A 17 -6.83 -2.44 -5.93
C LEU A 17 -7.68 -3.69 -5.61
N GLY A 18 -8.46 -4.19 -6.58
CA GLY A 18 -9.45 -5.25 -6.35
C GLY A 18 -10.72 -4.73 -5.66
N ALA A 19 -11.62 -5.64 -5.28
CA ALA A 19 -12.87 -5.28 -4.61
C ALA A 19 -12.66 -5.16 -3.09
N PRO A 20 -13.16 -4.08 -2.44
CA PRO A 20 -13.10 -3.95 -0.98
C PRO A 20 -13.99 -5.00 -0.30
N SER A 21 -13.52 -5.55 0.82
CA SER A 21 -14.26 -6.46 1.69
C SER A 21 -14.79 -5.71 2.90
N PHE A 22 -16.02 -6.02 3.31
CA PHE A 22 -16.68 -5.38 4.46
C PHE A 22 -16.95 -6.43 5.53
N ASN A 23 -16.36 -6.26 6.70
CA ASN A 23 -16.64 -7.10 7.86
C ASN A 23 -17.49 -6.28 8.84
N THR A 24 -18.68 -6.75 9.21
CA THR A 24 -19.53 -6.00 10.17
C THR A 24 -20.04 -6.93 11.26
N ARG A 25 -19.78 -6.55 12.51
CA ARG A 25 -20.15 -7.30 13.72
C ARG A 25 -21.11 -6.48 14.59
N ASN A 26 -22.07 -7.16 15.21
CA ASN A 26 -22.90 -6.58 16.26
C ASN A 26 -22.27 -6.85 17.62
N LEU A 27 -22.03 -5.79 18.37
CA LEU A 27 -21.37 -5.76 19.68
C LEU A 27 -22.31 -5.25 20.79
N GLY A 28 -23.51 -4.77 20.45
CA GLY A 28 -24.45 -4.19 21.42
C GLY A 28 -25.49 -5.20 21.92
N PRO A 29 -26.06 -5.00 23.12
CA PRO A 29 -27.19 -5.77 23.60
C PRO A 29 -28.44 -5.50 22.74
N ASP A 30 -29.43 -6.40 22.80
CA ASP A 30 -30.65 -6.33 21.96
C ASP A 30 -31.40 -4.99 22.06
N HIS A 31 -31.31 -4.30 23.19
CA HIS A 31 -31.96 -3.01 23.43
C HIS A 31 -31.08 -1.78 23.08
N GLU A 32 -29.79 -1.98 22.81
CA GLU A 32 -28.84 -0.92 22.46
C GLU A 32 -27.83 -1.46 21.42
N PRO A 33 -28.28 -1.75 20.20
CA PRO A 33 -27.44 -2.39 19.19
C PRO A 33 -26.28 -1.47 18.82
N ARG A 34 -25.08 -2.05 18.73
CA ARG A 34 -23.85 -1.36 18.33
C ARG A 34 -23.18 -2.19 17.27
N PHE A 35 -23.06 -1.65 16.07
CA PHE A 35 -22.42 -2.31 14.95
C PHE A 35 -21.05 -1.69 14.74
N GLU A 36 -20.03 -2.52 14.61
CA GLU A 36 -18.72 -2.12 14.16
C GLU A 36 -18.48 -2.72 12.76
N SER A 37 -18.03 -1.89 11.83
CA SER A 37 -17.74 -2.26 10.45
C SER A 37 -16.28 -1.94 10.12
N GLU A 38 -15.59 -2.87 9.48
CA GLU A 38 -14.24 -2.70 8.96
C GLU A 38 -14.25 -2.84 7.44
N VAL A 39 -13.53 -1.96 6.74
CA VAL A 39 -13.29 -2.06 5.30
C VAL A 39 -11.87 -2.52 5.06
N LEU A 40 -11.72 -3.63 4.34
CA LEU A 40 -10.45 -4.17 3.93
C LEU A 40 -10.24 -3.99 2.43
N ILE A 41 -9.06 -3.53 2.03
CA ILE A 41 -8.64 -3.44 0.63
C ILE A 41 -7.29 -4.17 0.54
N GLN A 42 -7.21 -5.18 -0.33
CA GLN A 42 -6.05 -6.08 -0.42
C GLN A 42 -5.62 -6.70 0.92
N GLY A 43 -6.57 -6.96 1.82
CA GLY A 43 -6.29 -7.57 3.12
C GLY A 43 -5.86 -6.60 4.23
N GLU A 44 -5.63 -5.32 3.91
CA GLU A 44 -5.33 -4.29 4.92
C GLU A 44 -6.59 -3.51 5.29
N VAL A 45 -6.71 -3.07 6.54
CA VAL A 45 -7.85 -2.27 7.02
C VAL A 45 -7.64 -0.81 6.64
N TYR A 46 -8.55 -0.26 5.84
CA TYR A 46 -8.51 1.15 5.41
C TYR A 46 -9.48 2.04 6.18
N GLY A 47 -10.50 1.47 6.83
CA GLY A 47 -11.44 2.26 7.61
C GLY A 47 -12.27 1.42 8.56
N ARG A 48 -12.71 2.05 9.66
CA ARG A 48 -13.53 1.47 10.71
C ARG A 48 -14.71 2.38 11.04
N GLY A 49 -15.84 1.80 11.36
CA GLY A 49 -17.04 2.58 11.61
C GLY A 49 -17.92 1.91 12.64
N GLU A 50 -18.22 2.63 13.71
CA GLU A 50 -19.17 2.19 14.73
C GLU A 50 -20.46 3.00 14.65
N ALA A 51 -21.62 2.35 14.73
CA ALA A 51 -22.91 3.04 14.81
C ALA A 51 -24.01 2.15 15.38
N GLY A 52 -25.17 2.75 15.71
CA GLY A 52 -26.35 2.03 16.18
C GLY A 52 -27.04 1.17 15.11
N THR A 53 -26.66 1.32 13.83
CA THR A 53 -27.19 0.51 12.73
C THR A 53 -26.06 -0.02 11.86
N LYS A 54 -26.24 -1.23 11.31
CA LYS A 54 -25.29 -1.83 10.35
C LYS A 54 -24.99 -0.89 9.17
N ARG A 55 -26.02 -0.22 8.64
CA ARG A 55 -25.87 0.69 7.50
C ARG A 55 -25.01 1.89 7.84
N ASP A 56 -25.17 2.48 9.03
CA ASP A 56 -24.40 3.65 9.43
C ASP A 56 -22.96 3.29 9.81
N ALA A 57 -22.73 2.10 10.37
CA ALA A 57 -21.41 1.56 10.63
C ALA A 57 -20.63 1.36 9.31
N GLU A 58 -21.24 0.68 8.33
CA GLU A 58 -20.66 0.50 6.99
C GLU A 58 -20.40 1.85 6.30
N ARG A 59 -21.32 2.81 6.46
CA ARG A 59 -21.17 4.16 5.90
C ARG A 59 -19.93 4.85 6.45
N ARG A 60 -19.77 4.89 7.79
CA ARG A 60 -18.62 5.51 8.47
C ARG A 60 -17.31 4.83 8.08
N ALA A 61 -17.28 3.49 8.07
CA ALA A 61 -16.09 2.75 7.69
C ALA A 61 -15.69 3.01 6.22
N SER A 62 -16.69 3.21 5.33
CA SER A 62 -16.43 3.54 3.92
C SER A 62 -15.91 4.97 3.74
N GLU A 63 -16.38 5.91 4.55
CA GLU A 63 -15.91 7.31 4.55
C GLU A 63 -14.45 7.38 4.97
N GLU A 64 -14.09 6.74 6.09
CA GLU A 64 -12.69 6.68 6.54
C GLU A 64 -11.78 5.98 5.52
N ALA A 65 -12.25 4.89 4.90
CA ALA A 65 -11.48 4.20 3.87
C ALA A 65 -11.22 5.05 2.61
N LEU A 66 -12.18 5.91 2.23
CA LEU A 66 -11.99 6.86 1.12
C LEU A 66 -10.93 7.90 1.46
N GLU A 67 -11.00 8.50 2.66
CA GLU A 67 -10.01 9.47 3.13
C GLU A 67 -8.60 8.85 3.20
N ALA A 68 -8.49 7.62 3.71
CA ALA A 68 -7.23 6.90 3.77
C ALA A 68 -6.62 6.65 2.37
N LEU A 69 -7.44 6.28 1.38
CA LEU A 69 -7.02 6.10 -0.01
C LEU A 69 -6.52 7.41 -0.63
N GLU A 70 -7.24 8.51 -0.39
CA GLU A 70 -6.85 9.83 -0.90
C GLU A 70 -5.53 10.32 -0.26
N ALA A 71 -5.37 10.12 1.04
CA ALA A 71 -4.13 10.44 1.74
C ALA A 71 -2.96 9.60 1.22
N LEU A 72 -3.17 8.31 0.94
CA LEU A 72 -2.14 7.46 0.34
C LEU A 72 -1.74 7.94 -1.06
N ALA A 73 -2.72 8.30 -1.90
CA ALA A 73 -2.47 8.83 -3.25
C ALA A 73 -1.71 10.16 -3.21
N ALA A 74 -2.02 11.04 -2.24
CA ALA A 74 -1.29 12.29 -2.06
C ALA A 74 0.17 12.05 -1.64
N ARG A 75 0.42 11.07 -0.76
CA ARG A 75 1.79 10.70 -0.35
C ARG A 75 2.61 10.10 -1.50
N THR A 76 2.03 9.23 -2.32
CA THR A 76 2.73 8.66 -3.47
C THR A 76 3.02 9.70 -4.55
N GLY A 77 2.09 10.64 -4.78
CA GLY A 77 2.30 11.80 -5.66
C GLY A 77 3.37 12.77 -5.14
N ALA A 78 3.40 13.05 -3.83
CA ALA A 78 4.40 13.91 -3.21
C ALA A 78 5.81 13.26 -3.21
N ALA A 79 5.92 11.95 -2.95
CA ALA A 79 7.18 11.22 -3.06
C ALA A 79 7.73 11.21 -4.50
N ALA A 80 6.86 11.06 -5.50
CA ALA A 80 7.24 11.17 -6.91
C ALA A 80 7.68 12.61 -7.28
N SER A 81 7.06 13.62 -6.68
CA SER A 81 7.39 15.04 -6.91
C SER A 81 8.70 15.45 -6.24
N HIS A 82 9.04 14.85 -5.09
CA HIS A 82 10.34 15.05 -4.43
C HIS A 82 11.47 14.36 -5.21
N ARG A 83 11.23 13.15 -5.75
CA ARG A 83 12.16 12.44 -6.66
C ARG A 83 12.43 13.19 -7.97
N ALA A 84 11.52 14.06 -8.41
CA ALA A 84 11.69 14.87 -9.62
C ALA A 84 12.44 16.20 -9.39
N GLN A 85 12.51 16.69 -8.15
CA GLN A 85 13.19 17.95 -7.80
C GLN A 85 14.66 17.75 -7.42
N ASP A 86 15.06 16.52 -7.08
CA ASP A 86 16.44 16.15 -6.73
C ASP A 86 17.25 15.59 -7.91
N GLN A 87 16.66 15.51 -9.11
CA GLN A 87 17.36 15.15 -10.35
C GLN A 87 18.09 16.35 -10.98
N GLY A 88 18.85 17.06 -10.15
CA GLY A 88 19.68 18.20 -10.54
C GLY A 88 21.18 17.93 -10.35
N GLY A 89 21.69 16.82 -10.91
CA GLY A 89 23.12 16.51 -10.81
C GLY A 89 23.57 15.26 -11.57
N ALA A 90 24.06 15.48 -12.80
CA ALA A 90 24.94 14.61 -13.61
C ALA A 90 24.43 13.19 -14.03
N GLY A 91 23.90 13.12 -15.26
CA GLY A 91 23.79 11.90 -16.06
C GLY A 91 22.36 11.40 -16.29
N ASP A 92 21.72 11.88 -17.36
CA ASP A 92 20.30 11.68 -17.72
C ASP A 92 19.95 10.26 -18.23
N GLU A 93 20.35 9.23 -17.49
CA GLU A 93 19.87 7.87 -17.74
C GLU A 93 19.48 7.21 -16.41
N PRO A 94 18.20 6.84 -16.20
CA PRO A 94 17.80 6.17 -14.98
C PRO A 94 18.59 4.86 -14.86
N PHE A 95 19.33 4.68 -13.77
CA PHE A 95 20.10 3.47 -13.51
C PHE A 95 19.18 2.25 -13.61
N THR A 96 19.28 1.52 -14.72
CA THR A 96 18.37 0.40 -15.02
C THR A 96 18.93 -0.92 -14.49
N GLY A 97 20.15 -0.93 -13.96
CA GLY A 97 20.86 -2.09 -13.41
C GLY A 97 22.21 -2.33 -14.09
N PRO A 98 22.95 -3.38 -13.71
CA PRO A 98 22.57 -4.48 -12.81
C PRO A 98 22.53 -4.04 -11.35
N TRP A 99 21.41 -4.34 -10.67
CA TRP A 99 21.27 -4.05 -9.25
C TRP A 99 22.14 -5.00 -8.44
N PRO A 100 22.86 -4.52 -7.41
CA PRO A 100 23.56 -5.41 -6.50
C PRO A 100 22.55 -6.39 -5.91
N ILE A 101 22.98 -7.62 -5.61
CA ILE A 101 22.13 -8.66 -5.01
C ILE A 101 22.54 -8.81 -3.56
N PHE A 102 21.67 -8.36 -2.65
CA PHE A 102 21.80 -8.56 -1.22
C PHE A 102 20.81 -9.66 -0.81
N PRO A 103 21.29 -10.90 -0.55
CA PRO A 103 20.41 -12.03 -0.30
C PRO A 103 19.43 -11.82 0.86
N GLU A 104 19.85 -11.13 1.92
CA GLU A 104 19.02 -10.84 3.09
C GLU A 104 17.88 -9.88 2.77
N VAL A 105 18.17 -8.80 2.04
CA VAL A 105 17.17 -7.80 1.63
C VAL A 105 16.20 -8.41 0.61
N LEU A 106 16.70 -9.24 -0.30
CA LEU A 106 15.88 -9.98 -1.25
C LEU A 106 14.95 -10.99 -0.54
N ALA A 107 15.48 -11.76 0.42
CA ALA A 107 14.69 -12.71 1.20
C ALA A 107 13.60 -12.03 2.04
N ALA A 108 13.93 -10.90 2.68
CA ALA A 108 12.96 -10.08 3.41
C ALA A 108 11.87 -9.55 2.47
N SER A 109 12.27 -9.03 1.30
CA SER A 109 11.34 -8.50 0.28
C SER A 109 10.40 -9.60 -0.25
N LEU A 110 10.91 -10.80 -0.51
CA LEU A 110 10.10 -11.96 -0.92
C LEU A 110 9.12 -12.41 0.17
N THR A 111 9.55 -12.40 1.42
CA THR A 111 8.70 -12.78 2.57
C THR A 111 7.55 -11.80 2.76
N VAL A 112 7.85 -10.50 2.68
CA VAL A 112 6.83 -9.44 2.79
C VAL A 112 5.87 -9.49 1.60
N ALA A 113 6.39 -9.69 0.38
CA ALA A 113 5.55 -9.82 -0.82
C ALA A 113 4.61 -11.04 -0.73
N GLY A 114 5.12 -12.20 -0.35
CA GLY A 114 4.32 -13.42 -0.17
C GLY A 114 3.21 -13.26 0.87
N SER A 115 3.44 -12.46 1.92
CA SER A 115 2.44 -12.19 2.96
C SER A 115 1.34 -11.20 2.52
N ARG A 116 1.59 -10.40 1.48
CA ARG A 116 0.68 -9.36 0.98
C ARG A 116 -0.10 -9.76 -0.28
N VAL A 117 0.38 -10.74 -1.03
CA VAL A 117 -0.34 -11.24 -2.22
C VAL A 117 -1.59 -12.02 -1.81
N ASN A 118 -2.67 -11.82 -2.55
CA ASN A 118 -3.97 -12.40 -2.27
C ASN A 118 -3.91 -13.95 -2.22
N PRO A 119 -4.31 -14.59 -1.11
CA PRO A 119 -4.23 -16.05 -0.97
C PRO A 119 -5.19 -16.81 -1.90
N THR A 120 -6.14 -16.13 -2.57
CA THR A 120 -7.03 -16.77 -3.55
C THR A 120 -6.41 -16.88 -4.93
N LEU A 121 -5.32 -16.16 -5.21
CA LEU A 121 -4.54 -16.34 -6.43
C LEU A 121 -3.78 -17.65 -6.33
N MET A 122 -3.93 -18.50 -7.34
CA MET A 122 -3.25 -19.80 -7.43
C MET A 122 -2.45 -19.90 -8.72
N GLY A 123 -1.40 -20.71 -8.69
CA GLY A 123 -0.58 -21.02 -9.86
C GLY A 123 0.31 -19.86 -10.31
N GLU A 124 0.56 -19.78 -11.61
CA GLU A 124 1.55 -18.90 -12.24
C GLU A 124 1.30 -17.41 -11.96
N THR A 125 0.03 -16.97 -11.95
CA THR A 125 -0.34 -15.58 -11.65
C THR A 125 0.08 -15.16 -10.24
N ALA A 126 -0.07 -16.04 -9.24
CA ALA A 126 0.34 -15.74 -7.88
C ALA A 126 1.87 -15.57 -7.77
N ILE A 127 2.62 -16.40 -8.51
CA ILE A 127 4.08 -16.32 -8.54
C ILE A 127 4.54 -15.00 -9.17
N LEU A 128 3.94 -14.60 -10.29
CA LEU A 128 4.27 -13.36 -10.98
C LEU A 128 4.01 -12.13 -10.10
N GLU A 129 2.89 -12.10 -9.38
CA GLU A 129 2.54 -11.01 -8.45
C GLU A 129 3.53 -10.93 -7.28
N VAL A 130 3.87 -12.07 -6.65
CA VAL A 130 4.86 -12.11 -5.57
C VAL A 130 6.21 -11.62 -6.07
N GLN A 131 6.65 -12.06 -7.25
CA GLN A 131 7.92 -11.64 -7.83
C GLN A 131 7.95 -10.15 -8.16
N ALA A 132 6.88 -9.63 -8.78
CA ALA A 132 6.78 -8.21 -9.13
C ALA A 132 6.84 -7.33 -7.87
N LEU A 133 6.04 -7.66 -6.85
CA LEU A 133 6.02 -6.92 -5.59
C LEU A 133 7.36 -7.02 -4.84
N ALA A 134 7.97 -8.20 -4.79
CA ALA A 134 9.27 -8.39 -4.16
C ALA A 134 10.36 -7.55 -4.83
N LEU A 135 10.35 -7.47 -6.18
CA LEU A 135 11.28 -6.62 -6.92
C LEU A 135 11.07 -5.13 -6.64
N GLN A 136 9.83 -4.68 -6.51
CA GLN A 136 9.54 -3.28 -6.16
C GLN A 136 10.03 -2.95 -4.75
N LEU A 137 9.75 -3.80 -3.76
CA LEU A 137 10.21 -3.62 -2.38
C LEU A 137 11.74 -3.63 -2.30
N TYR A 138 12.38 -4.56 -3.02
CA TYR A 138 13.84 -4.67 -3.09
C TYR A 138 14.47 -3.39 -3.62
N LYS A 139 14.04 -2.93 -4.81
CA LYS A 139 14.56 -1.70 -5.42
C LYS A 139 14.32 -0.48 -4.54
N GLY A 140 13.13 -0.33 -3.97
CA GLY A 140 12.82 0.78 -3.08
C GLY A 140 13.71 0.79 -1.82
N THR A 141 14.03 -0.39 -1.28
CA THR A 141 14.95 -0.50 -0.14
C THR A 141 16.38 -0.12 -0.52
N LEU A 142 16.85 -0.55 -1.68
CA LEU A 142 18.18 -0.18 -2.17
C LEU A 142 18.29 1.32 -2.50
N GLU A 143 17.26 1.90 -3.11
CA GLU A 143 17.20 3.34 -3.36
C GLU A 143 17.24 4.13 -2.05
N ALA A 144 16.50 3.68 -1.02
CA ALA A 144 16.52 4.32 0.31
C ALA A 144 17.87 4.14 1.05
N LEU A 145 18.57 3.03 0.83
CA LEU A 145 19.91 2.79 1.37
C LEU A 145 21.02 3.48 0.56
N GLY A 146 20.73 3.95 -0.66
CA GLY A 146 21.66 4.64 -1.55
C GLY A 146 22.11 6.02 -1.08
N GLU A 147 21.57 6.53 0.04
CA GLU A 147 22.05 7.73 0.75
C GLU A 147 23.39 7.54 1.51
N VAL A 148 24.22 6.54 1.17
CA VAL A 148 25.57 6.46 1.74
C VAL A 148 26.48 7.43 0.99
N MET A 149 26.67 8.59 1.61
CA MET A 149 27.65 9.61 1.21
C MET A 149 28.98 8.97 0.80
N GLU A 150 29.50 9.38 -0.35
CA GLU A 150 30.89 9.14 -0.72
C GLU A 150 31.77 9.64 0.42
N ILE A 151 32.45 8.71 1.11
CA ILE A 151 33.53 9.09 2.01
C ILE A 151 34.63 9.54 1.05
N GLU A 152 34.82 10.85 0.90
CA GLU A 152 36.03 11.37 0.28
C GLU A 152 37.21 10.80 1.05
N GLU A 153 37.84 9.77 0.48
CA GLU A 153 39.09 9.22 0.98
C GLU A 153 40.14 10.30 0.73
N GLU A 154 40.35 11.17 1.72
CA GLU A 154 41.42 12.15 1.70
C GLU A 154 42.76 11.39 1.77
N VAL A 155 43.24 10.96 0.60
CA VAL A 155 44.61 10.47 0.41
C VAL A 155 45.54 11.68 0.46
N GLY A 156 45.78 12.15 1.68
CA GLY A 156 46.84 13.11 1.99
C GLY A 156 48.21 12.44 1.86
N ARG A 157 49.00 12.93 0.89
CA ARG A 157 50.41 12.61 0.66
C ARG A 157 51.33 13.17 1.73
#